data_AF-A0A554K122-F1
#
_entry.id   AF-A0A554K122-F1
#
_cell.length_a   1.000
_cell.length_b   1.000
_cell.length_c   1.000
_cell.angle_alpha   90.00
_cell.angle_beta   90.00
_cell.angle_gamma   90.00
#
_symmetry.space_group_name_H-M   'P 1'
#
loop_
_entity.id
_entity.type
_entity.pdbx_description
1 polymer ?
#
loop_
_entity_poly.entity_id
_entity_poly.type
_entity_poly.pdbx_seq_one_letter_code
_entity_poly.pdbx_strand_id
1 'polypeptide(L)'
;MVKLKTEKSKLVKKFHENLAWTSFSNALNSRQKGRGIYILYKQGKIYYVGLSKRSLRGRIRRHALRDRHKGKWDTFSFYQIGKVKYIKDIESLLLRIISPKGNKIAGRFQRKYNLAKT
;
A
#
# COMPACT_ATOMS: atom_id res chain seq x y z
N MET A 1 13.77 -5.74 36.05
CA MET A 1 13.21 -6.27 34.79
C MET A 1 12.56 -5.15 34.00
N VAL A 2 13.16 -4.71 32.89
CA VAL A 2 12.54 -3.72 31.99
C VAL A 2 11.45 -4.43 31.18
N LYS A 3 10.17 -4.06 31.39
CA LYS A 3 9.07 -4.53 30.52
C LYS A 3 9.33 -4.04 29.10
N LEU A 4 9.73 -4.94 28.20
CA LEU A 4 9.80 -4.67 26.77
C LEU A 4 8.42 -4.16 26.30
N LYS A 5 8.36 -2.88 25.92
CA LYS A 5 7.15 -2.22 25.41
C LYS A 5 6.67 -3.01 24.19
N THR A 6 5.57 -3.74 24.34
CA THR A 6 5.17 -4.80 23.41
C THR A 6 4.96 -4.24 21.99
N GLU A 7 5.68 -4.77 21.00
CA GLU A 7 5.49 -4.51 19.56
C GLU A 7 4.06 -4.73 19.05
N LYS A 8 3.19 -5.33 19.88
CA LYS A 8 1.79 -5.67 19.59
C LYS A 8 0.95 -4.44 19.17
N SER A 9 1.28 -3.21 19.59
CA SER A 9 0.43 -2.03 19.32
C SER A 9 0.61 -1.38 17.94
N LYS A 10 1.79 -1.50 17.30
CA LYS A 10 2.10 -0.77 16.05
C LYS A 10 1.22 -1.21 14.88
N LEU A 11 0.66 -0.25 14.14
CA LEU A 11 -0.20 -0.49 12.98
C LEU A 11 0.60 -0.98 11.76
N VAL A 12 1.67 -0.26 11.42
CA VAL A 12 2.66 -0.66 10.40
C VAL A 12 3.68 -1.58 11.05
N LYS A 13 3.84 -2.79 10.49
CA LYS A 13 4.75 -3.83 11.02
C LYS A 13 6.06 -3.91 10.25
N LYS A 14 6.01 -3.71 8.94
CA LYS A 14 7.17 -3.72 8.03
C LYS A 14 6.91 -2.72 6.92
N PHE A 15 7.95 -2.07 6.42
CA PHE A 15 7.82 -1.16 5.28
C PHE A 15 9.12 -1.11 4.49
N HIS A 16 9.01 -0.64 3.26
CA HIS A 16 10.13 -0.16 2.47
C HIS A 16 9.62 0.89 1.51
N GLU A 17 10.45 1.89 1.22
CA GLU A 17 10.07 3.02 0.40
C GLU A 17 10.98 3.16 -0.81
N ASN A 18 10.43 3.71 -1.89
CA ASN A 18 11.12 4.12 -3.11
C ASN A 18 12.05 3.06 -3.72
N LEU A 19 11.59 1.81 -3.78
CA LEU A 19 12.32 0.70 -4.40
C LEU A 19 12.12 0.65 -5.89
N ALA A 20 13.20 0.44 -6.64
CA ALA A 20 13.10 0.00 -8.03
C ALA A 20 12.60 -1.46 -8.10
N TRP A 21 11.75 -1.76 -9.09
CA TRP A 21 11.26 -3.13 -9.30
C TRP A 21 12.40 -4.12 -9.58
N THR A 22 13.42 -3.70 -10.32
CA THR A 22 14.60 -4.52 -10.68
C THR A 22 15.37 -4.98 -9.43
N SER A 23 15.55 -4.11 -8.44
CA SER A 23 16.16 -4.46 -7.15
C SER A 23 15.31 -5.45 -6.35
N PHE A 24 13.99 -5.48 -6.60
CA PHE A 24 13.04 -6.29 -5.86
C PHE A 24 12.76 -7.66 -6.49
N SER A 25 12.84 -7.80 -7.82
CA SER A 25 12.64 -9.09 -8.50
C SER A 25 13.68 -10.14 -8.07
N ASN A 26 14.89 -9.67 -7.74
CA ASN A 26 16.04 -10.49 -7.39
C ASN A 26 16.11 -10.82 -5.90
N ALA A 27 15.35 -10.11 -5.05
CA ALA A 27 15.24 -10.40 -3.63
C ALA A 27 14.29 -11.60 -3.39
N LEU A 28 14.85 -12.81 -3.41
CA LEU A 28 14.23 -14.05 -2.92
C LEU A 28 13.98 -13.92 -1.41
N ASN A 29 12.87 -13.31 -0.95
CA ASN A 29 12.52 -13.43 0.46
C ASN A 29 11.02 -13.33 0.80
N SER A 30 10.58 -14.26 1.66
CA SER A 30 9.25 -14.37 2.28
C SER A 30 8.82 -13.14 3.09
N ARG A 31 9.73 -12.17 3.33
CA ARG A 31 9.55 -11.00 4.19
C ARG A 31 8.50 -10.00 3.72
N GLN A 32 8.08 -10.06 2.45
CA GLN A 32 7.04 -9.18 1.87
C GLN A 32 5.69 -9.91 1.65
N LYS A 33 5.52 -11.11 2.21
CA LYS A 33 4.21 -11.75 2.34
C LYS A 33 3.41 -10.98 3.37
N GLY A 34 2.17 -10.63 3.04
CA GLY A 34 1.32 -9.89 3.98
C GLY A 34 0.29 -8.98 3.32
N ARG A 35 -0.57 -8.47 4.19
CA ARG A 35 -1.63 -7.51 3.89
C ARG A 35 -1.11 -6.10 4.15
N GLY A 36 -1.60 -5.13 3.40
CA GLY A 36 -1.23 -3.73 3.64
C GLY A 36 -1.46 -2.83 2.44
N ILE A 37 -0.71 -1.74 2.40
CA ILE A 37 -0.78 -0.71 1.37
C ILE A 37 0.49 -0.74 0.52
N TYR A 38 0.35 -0.48 -0.76
CA TYR A 38 1.47 -0.20 -1.66
C TYR A 38 1.18 1.05 -2.49
N ILE A 39 2.26 1.74 -2.85
CA ILE A 39 2.23 2.97 -3.65
C ILE A 39 3.20 2.77 -4.81
N LEU A 40 2.75 3.07 -6.03
CA LEU A 40 3.58 3.06 -7.23
C LEU A 40 3.87 4.49 -7.63
N TYR A 41 5.11 4.76 -8.03
CA TYR A 41 5.58 6.08 -8.42
C TYR A 41 6.02 6.08 -9.87
N LYS A 42 5.90 7.22 -10.52
CA LYS A 42 6.50 7.49 -11.82
C LYS A 42 7.27 8.81 -11.71
N GLN A 43 8.58 8.76 -11.91
CA GLN A 43 9.46 9.93 -11.84
C GLN A 43 9.26 10.71 -10.51
N GLY A 44 9.24 9.99 -9.39
CA GLY A 44 9.05 10.55 -8.05
C GLY A 44 7.62 10.98 -7.71
N LYS A 45 6.68 10.97 -8.66
CA LYS A 45 5.27 11.33 -8.42
C LYS A 45 4.43 10.09 -8.14
N ILE A 46 3.46 10.20 -7.22
CA ILE A 46 2.54 9.10 -6.91
C ILE A 46 1.64 8.82 -8.13
N TYR A 47 1.80 7.64 -8.72
CA TYR A 47 1.03 7.17 -9.86
C TYR A 47 -0.21 6.38 -9.42
N TYR A 48 -0.06 5.50 -8.42
CA TYR A 48 -1.13 4.60 -7.99
C TYR A 48 -1.00 4.25 -6.51
N VAL A 49 -2.13 4.17 -5.81
CA VAL A 49 -2.22 3.64 -4.44
C VAL A 49 -3.14 2.43 -4.47
N GLY A 50 -2.76 1.36 -3.78
CA GLY A 50 -3.64 0.21 -3.65
C GLY A 50 -3.37 -0.62 -2.39
N LEU A 51 -4.36 -1.45 -2.06
CA LEU A 51 -4.23 -2.43 -0.99
C LEU A 51 -3.98 -3.86 -1.48
N SER A 52 -3.38 -4.63 -0.57
CA SER A 52 -3.25 -6.08 -0.67
C SER A 52 -3.92 -6.76 0.51
N LYS A 53 -4.76 -7.76 0.22
CA LYS A 53 -5.39 -8.65 1.23
C LYS A 53 -4.58 -9.90 1.55
N ARG A 54 -3.49 -10.19 0.80
CA ARG A 54 -2.75 -11.45 0.94
C ARG A 54 -1.24 -11.28 0.73
N SER A 55 -0.85 -10.61 -0.35
CA SER A 55 0.57 -10.49 -0.72
C SER A 55 0.86 -9.18 -1.43
N LEU A 56 1.53 -8.26 -0.73
CA LEU A 56 2.06 -7.02 -1.30
C LEU A 56 2.97 -7.34 -2.49
N ARG A 57 3.92 -8.27 -2.32
CA ARG A 57 4.78 -8.76 -3.41
C ARG A 57 3.98 -9.24 -4.63
N GLY A 58 2.91 -10.01 -4.40
CA GLY A 58 2.07 -10.52 -5.49
C GLY A 58 1.37 -9.41 -6.28
N ARG A 59 0.88 -8.38 -5.58
CA ARG A 59 0.29 -7.19 -6.21
C ARG A 59 1.32 -6.43 -7.04
N ILE A 60 2.47 -6.11 -6.44
CA ILE A 60 3.53 -5.35 -7.12
C ILE A 60 4.04 -6.12 -8.35
N ARG A 61 4.28 -7.43 -8.23
CA ARG A 61 4.68 -8.28 -9.37
C ARG A 61 3.64 -8.28 -10.49
N ARG A 62 2.35 -8.32 -10.15
CA ARG A 62 1.28 -8.27 -11.16
C ARG A 62 1.29 -6.93 -11.91
N HIS A 63 1.45 -5.82 -11.19
CA HIS A 63 1.57 -4.48 -11.76
C HIS A 63 2.85 -4.28 -12.58
N ALA A 64 3.92 -4.99 -12.25
CA ALA A 64 5.16 -4.95 -13.01
C ALA A 64 5.06 -5.73 -14.33
N LEU A 65 4.32 -6.85 -14.34
CA LEU A 65 4.42 -7.83 -15.42
C LEU A 65 3.19 -7.98 -16.31
N ARG A 66 1.97 -7.75 -15.79
CA ARG A 66 0.76 -8.32 -16.41
C ARG A 66 -0.40 -7.35 -16.62
N ASP A 67 -0.64 -6.42 -15.71
CA ASP A 67 -1.88 -5.63 -15.77
C ASP A 67 -1.70 -4.23 -16.37
N ARG A 68 -2.80 -3.46 -16.39
CA ARG A 68 -2.88 -2.11 -16.96
C ARG A 68 -1.88 -1.09 -16.40
N HIS A 69 -1.21 -1.39 -15.29
CA HIS A 69 -0.19 -0.55 -14.68
C HIS A 69 1.22 -0.87 -15.19
N LYS A 70 1.42 -1.96 -15.94
CA LYS A 70 2.71 -2.34 -16.54
C LYS A 70 3.31 -1.16 -17.32
N GLY A 71 4.59 -0.86 -17.04
CA GLY A 71 5.35 0.21 -17.70
C GLY A 71 4.99 1.65 -17.30
N LYS A 72 4.04 1.84 -16.37
CA LYS A 72 3.54 3.17 -15.99
C LYS A 72 4.10 3.70 -14.66
N TRP A 73 5.07 3.00 -14.09
CA TRP A 73 5.71 3.31 -12.82
C TRP A 73 7.16 2.79 -12.85
N ASP A 74 8.04 3.35 -12.03
CA ASP A 74 9.47 3.03 -11.95
C ASP A 74 9.89 2.59 -10.55
N THR A 75 9.38 3.24 -9.51
CA THR A 75 9.61 2.83 -8.11
C THR A 75 8.32 2.56 -7.35
N PHE A 76 8.43 1.91 -6.20
CA PHE A 76 7.29 1.62 -5.33
C PHE A 76 7.66 1.64 -3.84
N SER A 77 6.66 1.86 -3.01
CA SER A 77 6.71 1.73 -1.56
C SER A 77 5.68 0.71 -1.10
N PHE A 78 5.91 0.04 0.03
CA PHE A 78 4.92 -0.82 0.66
C PHE A 78 4.95 -0.70 2.18
N TYR A 79 3.79 -0.92 2.79
CA TYR A 79 3.58 -0.89 4.23
C TYR A 79 2.72 -2.09 4.62
N GLN A 80 3.31 -3.04 5.35
CA GLN A 80 2.59 -4.17 5.91
C GLN A 80 1.80 -3.71 7.13
N ILE A 81 0.49 -3.93 7.11
CA ILE A 81 -0.43 -3.49 8.17
C ILE A 81 -0.85 -4.70 8.99
N GLY A 82 -0.59 -4.67 10.30
CA GLY A 82 -0.92 -5.76 11.21
C GLY A 82 -2.42 -5.85 11.52
N LYS A 83 -3.09 -4.71 11.62
CA LYS A 83 -4.53 -4.62 11.93
C LYS A 83 -5.34 -4.46 10.65
N VAL A 84 -5.75 -5.60 10.06
CA VAL A 84 -6.39 -5.70 8.74
C VAL A 84 -7.60 -4.80 8.56
N LYS A 85 -8.39 -4.59 9.64
CA LYS A 85 -9.60 -3.75 9.61
C LYS A 85 -9.34 -2.31 9.14
N TYR A 86 -8.13 -1.78 9.35
CA TYR A 86 -7.80 -0.40 8.95
C TYR A 86 -7.28 -0.27 7.52
N ILE A 87 -6.95 -1.37 6.82
CA ILE A 87 -6.32 -1.29 5.49
C ILE A 87 -7.20 -0.52 4.49
N LYS A 88 -8.52 -0.78 4.50
CA LYS A 88 -9.45 -0.13 3.58
C LYS A 88 -9.63 1.36 3.89
N ASP A 89 -9.64 1.72 5.16
CA ASP A 89 -9.76 3.12 5.58
C ASP A 89 -8.50 3.90 5.23
N ILE A 90 -7.32 3.31 5.44
CA ILE A 90 -6.03 3.92 5.04
C ILE A 90 -5.98 4.11 3.52
N GLU A 91 -6.32 3.08 2.73
CA GLU A 91 -6.38 3.21 1.26
C GLU A 91 -7.35 4.33 0.86
N SER A 92 -8.54 4.36 1.45
CA SER A 92 -9.55 5.36 1.12
C SER A 92 -9.12 6.77 1.49
N LEU A 93 -8.44 6.96 2.63
CA LEU A 93 -7.88 8.23 3.04
C LEU A 93 -6.84 8.73 2.04
N LEU A 94 -5.87 7.88 1.70
CA LEU A 94 -4.81 8.21 0.75
C LEU A 94 -5.37 8.54 -0.63
N LEU A 95 -6.36 7.79 -1.13
CA LEU A 95 -6.98 8.06 -2.42
C LEU A 95 -7.73 9.40 -2.45
N ARG A 96 -8.36 9.80 -1.35
CA ARG A 96 -9.07 11.09 -1.28
C ARG A 96 -8.13 12.28 -1.20
N ILE A 97 -6.98 12.13 -0.53
CA ILE A 97 -6.00 13.21 -0.40
C ILE A 97 -5.18 13.35 -1.68
N ILE A 98 -4.67 12.25 -2.22
CA ILE A 98 -3.68 12.26 -3.30
C ILE A 98 -4.32 12.28 -4.69
N SER A 99 -5.49 11.65 -4.85
CA SER A 99 -6.17 11.46 -6.14
C SER A 99 -5.25 11.01 -7.29
N PRO A 100 -4.54 9.86 -7.17
CA PRO A 100 -3.52 9.48 -8.15
C PRO A 100 -4.11 9.20 -9.55
N LYS A 101 -3.41 9.63 -10.60
CA LYS A 101 -3.81 9.43 -12.02
C LYS A 101 -4.11 7.96 -12.38
N GLY A 102 -3.41 7.00 -11.78
CA GLY A 102 -3.60 5.58 -12.04
C GLY A 102 -4.85 4.97 -11.39
N ASN A 103 -5.44 5.62 -10.40
CA ASN A 103 -6.63 5.16 -9.69
C ASN A 103 -7.91 5.66 -10.39
N LYS A 104 -8.81 4.74 -10.72
CA LYS A 104 -10.10 5.07 -11.38
C LYS A 104 -11.21 5.43 -10.40
N ILE A 105 -11.02 5.13 -9.12
CA ILE A 105 -12.05 5.23 -8.09
C ILE A 105 -11.48 6.05 -6.94
N ALA A 106 -12.27 7.00 -6.45
CA ALA A 106 -11.99 7.73 -5.22
C ALA A 106 -12.21 6.85 -3.98
N GLY A 107 -11.44 7.10 -2.93
CA GLY A 107 -11.61 6.43 -1.64
C GLY A 107 -13.01 6.65 -1.06
N ARG A 108 -13.60 5.59 -0.50
CA ARG A 108 -14.97 5.61 0.05
C ARG A 108 -14.96 5.29 1.54
N PHE A 109 -15.43 6.23 2.33
CA PHE A 109 -15.78 6.00 3.74
C PHE A 109 -17.26 5.68 3.90
N GLN A 110 -17.64 5.13 5.05
CA GLN A 110 -19.05 4.92 5.35
C GLN A 110 -19.74 6.27 5.49
N ARG A 111 -20.88 6.46 4.80
CA ARG A 111 -21.60 7.75 4.74
C ARG A 111 -21.99 8.27 6.12
N LYS A 112 -22.40 7.39 7.04
CA LYS A 112 -22.78 7.74 8.42
C LYS A 112 -21.69 8.43 9.24
N TYR A 113 -20.43 8.37 8.82
CA TYR A 113 -19.33 9.08 9.47
C TYR A 113 -19.02 10.44 8.84
N ASN A 114 -19.75 10.82 7.78
CA ASN A 114 -19.61 12.14 7.16
C ASN A 114 -20.53 13.14 7.86
N LEU A 115 -19.94 14.02 8.67
CA LEU A 115 -20.66 15.05 9.42
C LEU A 115 -21.42 16.05 8.53
N ALA A 116 -21.03 16.19 7.25
CA ALA A 116 -21.70 17.06 6.29
C ALA A 116 -22.83 16.36 5.51
N LYS A 117 -23.04 15.05 5.72
CA LYS A 117 -24.07 14.25 5.06
C LYS A 117 -24.77 13.36 6.08
N THR A 118 -25.35 14.02 7.08
CA THR A 118 -26.34 13.43 7.99
C THR A 118 -27.62 13.10 7.24
#